data_AF-A0A3M3FYV9-F1
#
_entry.id   AF-A0A3M3FYV9-F1
#
_cell.length_a   1.000
_cell.length_b   1.000
_cell.length_c   1.000
_cell.angle_alpha   90.00
_cell.angle_beta   90.00
_cell.angle_gamma   90.00
#
_symmetry.space_group_name_H-M   'P 1'
#
loop_
_entity.id
_entity.type
_entity.pdbx_description
1 polymer ?
#
loop_
_entity_poly.entity_id
_entity_poly.type
_entity_poly.pdbx_seq_one_letter_code
_entity_poly.pdbx_strand_id
1 'polypeptide(L)'
;MFDVAASKQESLTPVFNKLADDFDARLWGNVRYNATDDRIEQLQNAPFQKSIASIKSKMRRHVQVGMTEAQANQSVGDALRYVLQLPSEDFVAKVLAVNDVLHRQGMTCVKRKNYFTTGDGTYKGINARFTDAEGYEFEVQFHTADSFKAKAQTHLLYKEMQLAQNRLEKEQQKNPPNLDRQAKLTNDLAKYTNAMREIMTAVNKPARVESLDGRS
;
A
#
# COMPACT_ATOMS: atom_id res chain seq x y z
N MET A 1 2.11 17.61 10.97
CA MET A 1 2.01 16.43 10.08
C MET A 1 0.59 16.21 9.58
N PHE A 2 -0.42 16.18 10.46
CA PHE A 2 -1.82 16.06 10.02
C PHE A 2 -2.27 17.23 9.15
N ASP A 3 -1.94 18.47 9.54
CA ASP A 3 -2.27 19.66 8.75
C ASP A 3 -1.51 19.70 7.42
N VAL A 4 -0.24 19.29 7.42
CA VAL A 4 0.58 19.16 6.20
C VAL A 4 -0.01 18.10 5.26
N ALA A 5 -0.39 16.93 5.76
CA ALA A 5 -1.00 15.89 4.95
C ALA A 5 -2.38 16.29 4.43
N ALA A 6 -3.19 17.00 5.22
CA ALA A 6 -4.47 17.53 4.78
C ALA A 6 -4.30 18.55 3.66
N SER A 7 -3.41 19.54 3.84
CA SER A 7 -3.08 20.55 2.82
C SER A 7 -2.49 19.91 1.56
N LYS A 8 -1.57 18.95 1.70
CA LYS A 8 -1.04 18.19 0.56
C LYS A 8 -2.13 17.38 -0.14
N GLN A 9 -3.07 16.78 0.59
CA GLN A 9 -4.21 16.08 -0.01
C GLN A 9 -5.08 17.04 -0.82
N GLU A 10 -5.35 18.25 -0.34
CA GLU A 10 -6.12 19.26 -1.09
C GLU A 10 -5.43 19.63 -2.41
N SER A 11 -4.10 19.75 -2.42
CA SER A 11 -3.34 20.06 -3.64
C SER A 11 -3.18 18.88 -4.60
N LEU A 12 -2.98 17.66 -4.10
CA LEU A 12 -2.68 16.47 -4.91
C LEU A 12 -3.94 15.78 -5.43
N THR A 13 -5.06 15.83 -4.70
CA THR A 13 -6.27 15.10 -5.10
C THR A 13 -6.83 15.55 -6.45
N PRO A 14 -6.89 16.86 -6.79
CA PRO A 14 -7.30 17.30 -8.12
C PRO A 14 -6.39 16.76 -9.25
N VAL A 15 -5.09 16.66 -9.01
CA VAL A 15 -4.13 16.05 -9.96
C VAL A 15 -4.49 14.59 -10.20
N PHE A 16 -4.76 13.82 -9.14
CA PHE A 16 -5.12 12.41 -9.25
C PHE A 16 -6.51 12.17 -9.85
N ASN A 17 -7.48 13.06 -9.61
CA ASN A 17 -8.76 13.02 -10.29
C ASN A 17 -8.57 13.19 -11.80
N LYS A 18 -7.79 14.20 -12.22
CA LYS A 18 -7.49 14.40 -13.64
C LYS A 18 -6.76 13.20 -14.25
N LEU A 19 -5.77 12.64 -13.54
CA LEU A 19 -5.08 11.42 -13.99
C LEU A 19 -6.05 10.24 -14.15
N ALA A 20 -7.02 10.11 -13.25
CA ALA A 20 -8.01 9.05 -13.33
C ALA A 20 -8.89 9.22 -14.57
N ASP A 21 -9.34 10.44 -14.86
CA ASP A 21 -10.11 10.75 -16.06
C ASP A 21 -9.29 10.53 -17.34
N ASP A 22 -8.07 11.06 -17.40
CA ASP A 22 -7.18 10.99 -18.58
C ASP A 22 -6.80 9.55 -18.95
N PHE A 23 -6.67 8.67 -17.97
CA PHE A 23 -6.18 7.30 -18.16
C PHE A 23 -7.25 6.21 -18.00
N ASP A 24 -8.53 6.59 -17.94
CA ASP A 24 -9.65 5.68 -17.69
C ASP A 24 -9.37 4.79 -16.45
N ALA A 25 -8.93 5.44 -15.37
CA ALA A 25 -8.64 4.81 -14.11
C ALA A 25 -9.76 5.08 -13.11
N ARG A 26 -9.92 4.18 -12.14
CA ARG A 26 -10.70 4.48 -10.93
C ARG A 26 -9.75 4.89 -9.82
N LEU A 27 -10.00 6.05 -9.23
CA LEU A 27 -9.24 6.56 -8.10
C LEU A 27 -9.87 6.10 -6.78
N TRP A 28 -9.09 5.46 -5.92
CA TRP A 28 -9.57 4.93 -4.64
C TRP A 28 -8.77 5.48 -3.46
N GLY A 29 -9.50 5.87 -2.43
CA GLY A 29 -8.98 6.11 -1.08
C GLY A 29 -9.10 4.85 -0.22
N ASN A 30 -9.58 5.01 1.01
CA ASN A 30 -9.91 3.86 1.86
C ASN A 30 -11.17 3.12 1.36
N VAL A 31 -11.08 1.78 1.30
CA VAL A 31 -12.17 0.90 0.85
C VAL A 31 -12.48 -0.19 1.88
N ARG A 32 -13.67 -0.77 1.78
CA ARG A 32 -14.07 -2.01 2.44
C ARG A 32 -14.43 -3.06 1.39
N TYR A 33 -14.28 -4.31 1.77
CA TYR A 33 -14.71 -5.45 0.98
C TYR A 33 -15.91 -6.11 1.66
N ASN A 34 -17.01 -6.24 0.92
CA ASN A 34 -18.19 -6.99 1.34
C ASN A 34 -18.10 -8.40 0.73
N ALA A 35 -17.90 -9.40 1.59
CA ALA A 35 -17.76 -10.78 1.16
C ALA A 35 -19.09 -11.42 0.72
N THR A 36 -20.22 -10.95 1.24
CA THR A 36 -21.55 -11.46 0.89
C THR A 36 -21.91 -11.13 -0.55
N ASP A 37 -21.61 -9.89 -0.96
CA ASP A 37 -21.98 -9.37 -2.28
C ASP A 37 -20.79 -9.32 -3.25
N ASP A 38 -19.64 -9.87 -2.86
CA ASP A 38 -18.39 -9.89 -3.64
C ASP A 38 -17.98 -8.51 -4.21
N ARG A 39 -18.20 -7.45 -3.42
CA ARG A 39 -18.11 -6.06 -3.85
C ARG A 39 -17.13 -5.25 -3.03
N ILE A 40 -16.43 -4.32 -3.70
CA ILE A 40 -15.61 -3.29 -3.07
C ILE A 40 -16.43 -2.01 -2.94
N GLU A 41 -16.44 -1.45 -1.73
CA GLU A 41 -17.15 -0.22 -1.42
C GLU A 41 -16.16 0.83 -0.94
N GLN A 42 -16.19 2.00 -1.57
CA GLN A 42 -15.47 3.14 -1.03
C GLN A 42 -16.17 3.59 0.24
N LEU A 43 -15.39 3.84 1.29
CA LEU A 43 -15.95 4.39 2.51
C LEU A 43 -16.52 5.78 2.23
N GLN A 44 -17.66 6.12 2.83
CA GLN A 44 -18.22 7.46 2.75
C GLN A 44 -17.16 8.47 3.23
N ASN A 45 -16.88 9.49 2.41
CA ASN A 45 -15.81 10.47 2.65
C ASN A 45 -14.42 9.83 2.83
N ALA A 46 -14.14 8.69 2.17
CA ALA A 46 -12.88 7.97 2.29
C ALA A 46 -11.69 8.90 2.03
N PRO A 47 -10.89 9.23 3.06
CA PRO A 47 -9.70 10.02 2.83
C PRO A 47 -8.69 9.18 2.03
N PHE A 48 -7.91 9.84 1.18
CA PHE A 48 -6.67 9.28 0.62
C PHE A 48 -5.58 9.21 1.70
N GLN A 49 -5.75 9.99 2.76
CA GLN A 49 -4.96 9.90 3.96
C GLN A 49 -5.23 8.61 4.73
N LYS A 50 -4.14 7.97 5.19
CA LYS A 50 -4.21 6.92 6.21
C LYS A 50 -4.77 7.49 7.50
N SER A 51 -5.50 6.67 8.26
CA SER A 51 -6.03 7.10 9.56
C SER A 51 -4.92 7.57 10.52
N ILE A 52 -5.25 8.53 11.37
CA ILE A 52 -4.37 9.04 12.44
C ILE A 52 -3.79 7.89 13.27
N ALA A 53 -4.62 6.90 13.60
CA ALA A 53 -4.21 5.72 14.33
C ALA A 53 -3.15 4.89 13.58
N SER A 54 -3.29 4.76 12.25
CA SER A 54 -2.30 4.09 11.40
C SER A 54 -0.99 4.86 11.33
N ILE A 55 -1.04 6.20 11.19
CA ILE A 55 0.14 7.07 11.19
C ILE A 55 0.86 6.98 12.54
N LYS A 56 0.16 7.17 13.67
CA LYS A 56 0.71 7.03 15.03
C LYS A 56 1.28 5.63 15.28
N SER A 57 0.63 4.58 14.78
CA SER A 57 1.14 3.21 14.88
C SER A 57 2.46 3.03 14.14
N LYS A 58 2.60 3.61 12.94
CA LYS A 58 3.85 3.58 12.17
C LYS A 58 4.96 4.40 12.84
N MET A 59 4.67 5.61 13.30
CA MET A 59 5.64 6.44 14.01
C MET A 59 6.20 5.71 15.22
N ARG A 60 5.33 5.10 16.06
CA ARG A 60 5.78 4.29 17.20
C ARG A 60 6.72 3.16 16.81
N ARG A 61 6.49 2.48 15.68
CA ARG A 61 7.40 1.44 15.18
C ARG A 61 8.76 2.02 14.79
N HIS A 62 8.77 3.15 14.09
CA HIS A 62 10.00 3.82 13.69
C HIS A 62 10.82 4.28 14.91
N VAL A 63 10.15 4.80 15.95
CA VAL A 63 10.81 5.13 17.22
C VAL A 63 11.35 3.89 17.93
N GLN A 64 10.60 2.79 17.94
CA GLN A 64 11.04 1.52 18.55
C GLN A 64 12.28 0.92 17.88
N VAL A 65 12.53 1.21 16.60
CA VAL A 65 13.75 0.80 15.89
C VAL A 65 14.84 1.87 15.91
N GLY A 66 14.75 2.84 16.83
CA GLY A 66 15.83 3.80 17.12
C GLY A 66 15.75 5.13 16.39
N MET A 67 14.67 5.43 15.65
CA MET A 67 14.48 6.76 15.07
C MET A 67 14.04 7.79 16.12
N THR A 68 14.50 9.03 15.98
CA THR A 68 13.92 10.16 16.74
C THR A 68 12.46 10.39 16.34
N GLU A 69 11.67 11.07 17.18
CA GLU A 69 10.29 11.42 16.81
C GLU A 69 10.24 12.28 15.54
N ALA A 70 11.21 13.17 15.33
CA ALA A 70 11.32 13.98 14.12
C ALA A 70 11.57 13.12 12.87
N GLN A 71 12.50 12.15 12.96
CA GLN A 71 12.76 11.20 11.87
C GLN A 71 11.58 10.26 11.63
N ALA A 72 10.91 9.79 12.70
CA ALA A 72 9.72 8.97 12.61
C ALA A 72 8.53 9.73 12.00
N ASN A 73 8.44 11.04 12.25
CA ASN A 73 7.46 11.94 11.66
C ASN A 73 7.75 12.23 10.18
N GLN A 74 9.02 12.28 9.78
CA GLN A 74 9.40 12.37 8.36
C GLN A 74 9.26 11.02 7.63
N SER A 75 9.43 9.89 8.33
CA SER A 75 9.39 8.56 7.73
C SER A 75 7.98 8.01 7.46
N VAL A 76 6.92 8.65 7.97
CA VAL A 76 5.55 8.40 7.50
C VAL A 76 5.26 9.19 6.21
N GLY A 77 6.17 9.09 5.25
CA GLY A 77 6.08 9.60 3.88
C GLY A 77 5.05 8.87 2.99
N ASP A 78 4.19 8.05 3.59
CA ASP A 78 3.05 7.45 2.92
C ASP A 78 1.74 7.77 3.66
N ALA A 79 1.72 8.87 4.42
CA ALA A 79 0.52 9.37 5.07
C ALA A 79 -0.60 9.59 4.05
N LEU A 80 -0.26 10.09 2.86
CA LEU A 80 -1.12 10.07 1.68
C LEU A 80 -0.83 8.85 0.81
N ARG A 81 -1.90 8.17 0.41
CA ARG A 81 -1.84 7.06 -0.54
C ARG A 81 -2.98 7.17 -1.53
N TYR A 82 -2.62 7.28 -2.79
CA TYR A 82 -3.56 7.16 -3.91
C TYR A 82 -3.51 5.74 -4.46
N VAL A 83 -4.67 5.21 -4.81
CA VAL A 83 -4.75 3.92 -5.51
C VAL A 83 -5.43 4.15 -6.86
N LEU A 84 -4.69 3.90 -7.93
CA LEU A 84 -5.19 3.95 -9.30
C LEU A 84 -5.48 2.52 -9.75
N GLN A 85 -6.75 2.22 -9.97
CA GLN A 85 -7.17 1.00 -10.63
C GLN A 85 -7.20 1.25 -12.14
N LEU A 86 -6.30 0.63 -12.87
CA LEU A 86 -6.11 0.77 -14.31
C LEU A 86 -6.62 -0.49 -15.06
N PRO A 87 -7.03 -0.35 -16.33
CA PRO A 87 -7.31 -1.49 -17.20
C PRO A 87 -6.08 -2.40 -17.38
N SER A 88 -6.31 -3.69 -17.60
CA SER A 88 -5.24 -4.70 -17.61
C SER A 88 -4.47 -4.74 -18.94
N GLU A 89 -5.14 -4.41 -20.05
CA GLU A 89 -4.63 -4.42 -21.41
C GLU A 89 -3.45 -3.46 -21.60
N ASP A 90 -3.55 -2.25 -21.05
CA ASP A 90 -2.56 -1.18 -21.20
C ASP A 90 -1.88 -0.82 -19.86
N PHE A 91 -1.95 -1.73 -18.88
CA PHE A 91 -1.56 -1.47 -17.50
C PHE A 91 -0.17 -0.84 -17.39
N VAL A 92 0.83 -1.44 -18.03
CA VAL A 92 2.23 -0.97 -17.99
C VAL A 92 2.38 0.40 -18.65
N ALA A 93 1.79 0.60 -19.82
CA ALA A 93 1.86 1.86 -20.55
C ALA A 93 1.23 3.00 -19.74
N LYS A 94 0.09 2.75 -19.10
CA LYS A 94 -0.59 3.71 -18.23
C LYS A 94 0.19 4.01 -16.95
N VAL A 95 0.84 3.02 -16.33
CA VAL A 95 1.74 3.25 -15.18
C VAL A 95 2.88 4.20 -15.55
N LEU A 96 3.52 3.98 -16.70
CA LEU A 96 4.60 4.86 -17.19
C LEU A 96 4.08 6.25 -17.55
N ALA A 97 2.94 6.35 -18.22
CA ALA A 97 2.34 7.63 -18.59
C ALA A 97 1.94 8.47 -17.35
N VAL A 98 1.38 7.84 -16.31
CA VAL A 98 1.12 8.51 -15.03
C VAL A 98 2.42 9.01 -14.40
N ASN A 99 3.48 8.20 -14.41
CA ASN A 99 4.79 8.61 -13.92
C ASN A 99 5.33 9.85 -14.68
N ASP A 100 5.20 9.88 -16.00
CA ASP A 100 5.65 11.00 -16.84
C ASP A 100 4.82 12.28 -16.62
N VAL A 101 3.51 12.15 -16.40
CA VAL A 101 2.66 13.30 -16.06
C VAL A 101 3.04 13.85 -14.68
N LEU A 102 3.20 13.00 -13.67
CA LEU A 102 3.63 13.42 -12.33
C LEU A 102 5.03 14.08 -12.38
N HIS A 103 5.95 13.53 -13.16
CA HIS A 103 7.27 14.11 -13.37
C HIS A 103 7.21 15.52 -13.97
N ARG A 104 6.40 15.73 -15.01
CA ARG A 104 6.19 17.06 -15.61
C ARG A 104 5.53 18.06 -14.66
N GLN A 105 4.84 17.59 -13.62
CA GLN A 105 4.29 18.42 -12.56
C GLN A 105 5.26 18.64 -11.39
N GLY A 106 6.53 18.28 -11.55
CA GLY A 106 7.56 18.49 -10.53
C GLY A 106 7.59 17.43 -9.43
N MET A 107 6.96 16.27 -9.64
CA MET A 107 6.95 15.16 -8.69
C MET A 107 7.86 14.04 -9.17
N THR A 108 8.79 13.60 -8.33
CA THR A 108 9.80 12.59 -8.71
C THR A 108 9.46 11.23 -8.10
N CYS A 109 9.45 10.18 -8.92
CA CYS A 109 9.38 8.81 -8.40
C CYS A 109 10.72 8.42 -7.77
N VAL A 110 10.76 8.25 -6.45
CA VAL A 110 11.99 7.92 -5.71
C VAL A 110 12.15 6.42 -5.48
N LYS A 111 11.06 5.66 -5.59
CA LYS A 111 11.08 4.20 -5.43
C LYS A 111 9.88 3.58 -6.11
N ARG A 112 10.10 2.56 -6.92
CA ARG A 112 9.04 1.70 -7.49
C ARG A 112 9.31 0.25 -7.13
N LYS A 113 8.28 -0.49 -6.73
CA LYS A 113 8.34 -1.92 -6.46
C LYS A 113 7.20 -2.64 -7.16
N ASN A 114 7.56 -3.63 -7.96
CA ASN A 114 6.63 -4.46 -8.70
C ASN A 114 6.32 -5.76 -7.94
N TYR A 115 5.12 -5.88 -7.38
CA TYR A 115 4.68 -7.08 -6.66
C TYR A 115 3.99 -8.10 -7.57
N PHE A 116 3.88 -7.86 -8.88
CA PHE A 116 3.48 -8.92 -9.82
C PHE A 116 4.60 -9.92 -10.09
N THR A 117 5.86 -9.51 -9.91
CA THR A 117 7.07 -10.31 -10.18
C THR A 117 7.93 -10.53 -8.95
N THR A 118 7.77 -9.72 -7.90
CA THR A 118 8.52 -9.83 -6.64
C THR A 118 7.62 -10.06 -5.44
N GLY A 119 8.21 -10.39 -4.29
CA GLY A 119 7.50 -10.58 -3.03
C GLY A 119 7.20 -12.04 -2.73
N ASP A 120 6.37 -12.27 -1.73
CA ASP A 120 6.06 -13.58 -1.18
C ASP A 120 4.72 -14.15 -1.67
N GLY A 121 4.09 -13.50 -2.66
CA GLY A 121 2.81 -13.89 -3.23
C GLY A 121 1.57 -13.45 -2.43
N THR A 122 1.73 -12.70 -1.34
CA THR A 122 0.58 -12.22 -0.53
C THR A 122 -0.06 -10.94 -1.04
N TYR A 123 0.53 -10.32 -2.07
CA TYR A 123 0.08 -9.07 -2.66
C TYR A 123 0.56 -8.96 -4.12
N LYS A 124 -0.26 -8.38 -4.99
CA LYS A 124 0.07 -8.10 -6.39
C LYS A 124 -0.37 -6.67 -6.75
N GLY A 125 0.52 -5.89 -7.36
CA GLY A 125 0.35 -4.46 -7.64
C GLY A 125 1.70 -3.78 -7.87
N ILE A 126 1.68 -2.52 -8.35
CA ILE A 126 2.89 -1.68 -8.38
C ILE A 126 2.78 -0.63 -7.29
N ASN A 127 3.76 -0.56 -6.39
CA ASN A 127 3.83 0.50 -5.40
C ASN A 127 4.95 1.46 -5.78
N ALA A 128 4.61 2.72 -5.95
CA ALA A 128 5.55 3.79 -6.22
C ALA A 128 5.50 4.84 -5.10
N ARG A 129 6.66 5.35 -4.69
CA ARG A 129 6.79 6.52 -3.83
C ARG A 129 7.23 7.68 -4.67
N PHE A 130 6.54 8.80 -4.49
CA PHE A 130 6.83 10.06 -5.14
C PHE A 130 7.18 11.11 -4.10
N THR A 131 7.98 12.08 -4.51
CA THR A 131 8.33 13.27 -3.73
C THR A 131 7.98 14.50 -4.54
N ASP A 132 7.26 15.45 -3.96
CA ASP A 132 6.98 16.74 -4.61
C ASP A 132 8.19 17.71 -4.54
N ALA A 133 8.05 18.89 -5.15
CA ALA A 133 9.09 19.91 -5.16
C ALA A 133 9.48 20.44 -3.76
N GLU A 134 8.62 20.27 -2.76
CA GLU A 134 8.86 20.66 -1.37
C GLU A 134 9.46 19.52 -0.52
N GLY A 135 9.72 18.35 -1.12
CA GLY A 135 10.26 17.19 -0.43
C GLY A 135 9.20 16.34 0.28
N TYR A 136 7.90 16.59 0.06
CA TYR A 136 6.84 15.79 0.66
C TYR A 136 6.69 14.45 -0.07
N GLU A 137 6.82 13.35 0.67
CA GLU A 137 6.63 12.01 0.13
C GLU A 137 5.17 11.55 0.19
N PHE A 138 4.71 10.88 -0.87
CA PHE A 138 3.43 10.18 -0.92
C PHE A 138 3.53 8.87 -1.72
N GLU A 139 2.57 7.97 -1.52
CA GLU A 139 2.52 6.67 -2.21
C GLU A 139 1.42 6.65 -3.28
N VAL A 140 1.75 6.09 -4.45
CA VAL A 140 0.78 5.73 -5.49
C VAL A 140 0.84 4.22 -5.68
N GLN A 141 -0.31 3.56 -5.58
CA GLN A 141 -0.46 2.13 -5.85
C GLN A 141 -1.24 1.94 -7.14
N PHE A 142 -0.68 1.17 -8.06
CA PHE A 142 -1.34 0.81 -9.31
C PHE A 142 -1.80 -0.64 -9.25
N HIS A 143 -3.06 -0.84 -9.61
CA HIS A 143 -3.71 -2.14 -9.60
C HIS A 143 -4.53 -2.36 -10.86
N THR A 144 -4.60 -3.60 -11.35
CA THR A 144 -5.73 -4.05 -12.17
C THR A 144 -6.96 -4.28 -11.31
N ALA A 145 -8.14 -4.42 -11.92
CA ALA A 145 -9.38 -4.78 -11.22
C ALA A 145 -9.21 -6.03 -10.32
N ASP A 146 -8.66 -7.12 -10.89
CA ASP A 146 -8.42 -8.38 -10.16
C ASP A 146 -7.49 -8.17 -8.96
N SER A 147 -6.37 -7.47 -9.17
CA SER A 147 -5.38 -7.24 -8.11
C SER A 147 -5.90 -6.32 -7.01
N PHE A 148 -6.74 -5.34 -7.35
CA PHE A 148 -7.38 -4.45 -6.38
C PHE A 148 -8.43 -5.20 -5.55
N LYS A 149 -9.23 -6.05 -6.18
CA LYS A 149 -10.19 -6.93 -5.52
C LYS A 149 -9.50 -7.90 -4.56
N ALA A 150 -8.46 -8.59 -5.01
CA ALA A 150 -7.69 -9.50 -4.16
C ALA A 150 -7.04 -8.75 -2.97
N LYS A 151 -6.53 -7.53 -3.17
CA LYS A 151 -6.05 -6.68 -2.07
C LYS A 151 -7.17 -6.34 -1.07
N ALA A 152 -8.37 -6.03 -1.55
CA ALA A 152 -9.51 -5.70 -0.69
C ALA A 152 -9.96 -6.92 0.12
N GLN A 153 -10.04 -8.09 -0.52
CA GLN A 153 -10.34 -9.39 0.10
C GLN A 153 -9.33 -9.77 1.19
N THR A 154 -8.04 -9.58 0.92
CA THR A 154 -6.96 -9.95 1.85
C THR A 154 -6.73 -8.94 2.96
N HIS A 155 -7.44 -7.80 2.98
CA HIS A 155 -7.13 -6.70 3.91
C HIS A 155 -7.17 -7.11 5.38
N LEU A 156 -8.19 -7.87 5.80
CA LEU A 156 -8.31 -8.34 7.18
C LEU A 156 -7.23 -9.38 7.52
N LEU A 157 -6.97 -10.34 6.62
CA LEU A 157 -5.91 -11.33 6.79
C LEU A 157 -4.54 -10.67 6.95
N TYR A 158 -4.27 -9.63 6.17
CA TYR A 158 -3.05 -8.83 6.29
C TYR A 158 -2.93 -8.16 7.67
N LYS A 159 -4.03 -7.64 8.22
CA LYS A 159 -4.04 -7.04 9.56
C LYS A 159 -3.77 -8.08 10.65
N GLU A 160 -4.39 -9.24 10.56
CA GLU A 160 -4.16 -10.33 11.51
C GLU A 160 -2.73 -10.87 11.42
N MET A 161 -2.20 -11.06 10.21
CA MET A 161 -0.79 -11.41 9.99
C MET A 161 0.13 -10.36 10.63
N GLN A 162 -0.11 -9.08 10.40
CA GLN A 162 0.70 -8.01 10.99
C GLN A 162 0.62 -8.03 12.53
N LEU A 163 -0.55 -8.27 13.12
CA LEU A 163 -0.71 -8.37 14.56
C LEU A 163 0.02 -9.59 15.14
N ALA A 164 -0.08 -10.75 14.49
CA ALA A 164 0.64 -11.96 14.87
C ALA A 164 2.16 -11.74 14.82
N GLN A 165 2.67 -11.10 13.77
CA GLN A 165 4.10 -10.77 13.61
C GLN A 165 4.60 -9.89 14.75
N ASN A 166 3.90 -8.78 15.03
CA ASN A 166 4.27 -7.87 16.13
C ASN A 166 4.22 -8.57 17.49
N ARG A 167 3.29 -9.52 17.69
CA ARG A 167 3.21 -10.31 18.92
C ARG A 167 4.36 -11.30 19.04
N LEU A 168 4.78 -11.91 17.92
CA LEU A 168 5.89 -12.85 17.87
C LEU A 168 7.20 -12.16 18.21
N GLU A 169 7.48 -11.02 17.57
CA GLU A 169 8.68 -10.21 17.85
C GLU A 169 8.77 -9.82 19.34
N LYS A 170 7.65 -9.39 19.93
CA LYS A 170 7.60 -9.08 21.37
C LYS A 170 7.81 -10.30 22.26
N GLU A 171 7.33 -11.47 21.85
CA GLU A 171 7.53 -12.70 22.62
C GLU A 171 8.98 -13.17 22.56
N GLN A 172 9.65 -13.00 21.41
CA GLN A 172 11.07 -13.31 21.23
C GLN A 172 12.00 -12.42 22.07
N GLN A 173 11.57 -11.20 22.39
CA GLN A 173 12.33 -10.26 23.22
C GLN A 173 12.20 -10.53 24.73
N LYS A 174 11.32 -11.44 25.16
CA LYS A 174 11.17 -11.78 26.58
C LYS A 174 12.26 -12.72 27.05
N ASN A 175 12.56 -12.67 28.36
CA ASN A 175 13.52 -13.56 29.00
C ASN A 175 12.92 -14.20 30.28
N PRO A 176 12.63 -15.52 30.31
CA PRO A 176 12.70 -16.43 29.17
C PRO A 176 11.51 -16.23 28.21
N PRO A 177 11.69 -16.53 26.92
CA PRO A 177 10.57 -16.56 25.97
C PRO A 177 9.61 -17.73 26.25
N ASN A 178 8.31 -17.54 26.00
CA ASN A 178 7.35 -18.65 26.00
C ASN A 178 7.33 -19.35 24.63
N LEU A 179 7.89 -20.55 24.56
CA LEU A 179 8.06 -21.32 23.31
C LEU A 179 6.71 -21.77 22.70
N ASP A 180 5.75 -22.20 23.51
CA ASP A 180 4.43 -22.62 23.02
C ASP A 180 3.69 -21.46 22.35
N ARG A 181 3.80 -20.27 22.95
CA ARG A 181 3.23 -19.05 22.40
C ARG A 181 3.92 -18.64 21.10
N GLN A 182 5.24 -18.77 21.00
CA GLN A 182 5.95 -18.53 19.75
C GLN A 182 5.49 -19.50 18.66
N ALA A 183 5.40 -20.80 18.95
CA ALA A 183 4.94 -21.80 18.01
C ALA A 183 3.52 -21.49 17.49
N LYS A 184 2.61 -21.10 18.39
CA LYS A 184 1.25 -20.67 18.02
C LYS A 184 1.26 -19.46 17.09
N LEU A 185 2.03 -18.42 17.42
CA LEU A 185 2.09 -17.19 16.61
C LEU A 185 2.72 -17.46 15.23
N THR A 186 3.72 -18.33 15.15
CA THR A 186 4.30 -18.79 13.88
C THR A 186 3.29 -19.54 13.02
N ASN A 187 2.47 -20.41 13.63
CA ASN A 187 1.39 -21.11 12.93
C ASN A 187 0.30 -20.14 12.43
N ASP A 188 -0.09 -19.16 13.25
CA ASP A 188 -1.03 -18.11 12.85
C ASP A 188 -0.50 -17.31 11.65
N LEU A 189 0.79 -16.93 11.67
CA LEU A 189 1.44 -16.26 10.55
C LEU A 189 1.39 -17.07 9.26
N ALA A 190 1.76 -18.36 9.34
CA ALA A 190 1.71 -19.26 8.19
C ALA A 190 0.28 -19.39 7.64
N LYS A 191 -0.71 -19.56 8.53
CA LYS A 191 -2.14 -19.62 8.17
C LYS A 191 -2.58 -18.39 7.39
N TYR A 192 -2.36 -17.18 7.93
CA TYR A 192 -2.78 -15.95 7.25
C TYR A 192 -2.03 -15.72 5.94
N THR A 193 -0.72 -16.01 5.90
CA THR A 193 0.11 -15.88 4.70
C THR A 193 -0.39 -16.79 3.58
N ASN A 194 -0.69 -18.06 3.90
CA ASN A 194 -1.16 -19.04 2.92
C ASN A 194 -2.56 -18.67 2.38
N ALA A 195 -3.48 -18.25 3.26
CA ALA A 195 -4.81 -17.80 2.82
C ALA A 195 -4.72 -16.58 1.87
N MET A 196 -3.81 -15.64 2.13
CA MET A 196 -3.60 -14.51 1.21
C MET A 196 -3.00 -14.95 -0.12
N ARG A 197 -2.03 -15.87 -0.11
CA ARG A 197 -1.45 -16.43 -1.33
C ARG A 197 -2.50 -17.12 -2.19
N GLU A 198 -3.39 -17.89 -1.58
CA GLU A 198 -4.48 -18.58 -2.26
C GLU A 198 -5.38 -17.59 -3.00
N ILE A 199 -5.83 -16.51 -2.33
CA ILE A 199 -6.60 -15.44 -2.97
C ILE A 199 -5.81 -14.79 -4.13
N MET A 200 -4.51 -14.58 -3.97
CA MET A 200 -3.65 -13.96 -4.98
C MET A 200 -3.40 -14.84 -6.23
N THR A 201 -3.73 -16.14 -6.17
CA THR A 201 -3.64 -17.02 -7.36
C THR A 201 -4.63 -16.61 -8.45
N ALA A 202 -5.79 -16.06 -8.07
CA ALA A 202 -6.81 -15.58 -9.01
C ALA A 202 -6.42 -14.27 -9.73
N VAL A 203 -5.34 -13.61 -9.32
CA VAL A 203 -4.91 -12.35 -9.93
C VAL A 203 -4.05 -12.62 -11.17
N ASN A 204 -4.58 -12.23 -12.32
CA ASN A 204 -3.88 -12.26 -13.59
C ASN A 204 -2.69 -11.29 -13.60
N LYS A 205 -1.55 -11.75 -14.12
CA LYS A 205 -0.37 -10.92 -14.33
C LYS A 205 -0.57 -10.07 -15.60
N PRO A 206 -0.50 -8.72 -15.52
CA PRO A 206 -0.62 -7.88 -16.71
C PRO A 206 0.49 -8.16 -17.73
N ALA A 207 0.19 -7.97 -19.01
CA ALA A 207 1.15 -8.19 -20.08
C ALA A 207 2.39 -7.30 -19.89
N ARG A 208 3.58 -7.89 -20.06
CA ARG A 208 4.88 -7.20 -20.01
C ARG A 208 5.18 -6.48 -18.69
N VAL A 209 4.51 -6.83 -17.59
CA VAL A 209 4.68 -6.11 -16.31
C VAL A 209 6.10 -6.22 -15.74
N GLU A 210 6.86 -7.24 -16.10
CA GLU A 210 8.30 -7.34 -15.79
C GLU A 210 9.15 -6.21 -16.38
N SER A 211 8.66 -5.49 -17.40
CA SER A 211 9.37 -4.29 -17.90
C SER A 211 9.42 -3.15 -16.89
N LEU A 212 8.59 -3.20 -15.84
CA LEU A 212 8.63 -2.29 -14.70
C LEU A 212 9.65 -2.72 -13.63
N ASP A 213 10.31 -3.88 -13.79
CA ASP A 213 11.37 -4.38 -12.91
C ASP A 213 12.68 -3.64 -13.21
N GLY A 214 12.99 -2.61 -12.43
CA GLY A 214 14.14 -1.74 -12.70
C GLY A 214 13.86 -0.28 -12.38
N ARG A 215 14.90 0.55 -12.43
CA ARG A 215 15.03 1.87 -11.75
C ARG A 215 13.78 2.76 -11.83
N SER A 216 13.43 3.32 -10.66
CA SER A 216 12.65 4.55 -10.53
C SER A 216 13.32 5.70 -11.27
#